data_AF-A0A7X7KPN3-F1
#
_entry.id   AF-A0A7X7KPN3-F1
#
_cell.length_a   1.000
_cell.length_b   1.000
_cell.length_c   1.000
_cell.angle_alpha   90.00
_cell.angle_beta   90.00
_cell.angle_gamma   90.00
#
_symmetry.space_group_name_H-M   'P 1'
#
loop_
_entity.id
_entity.type
_entity.pdbx_description
1 polymer ?
#
loop_
_entity_poly.entity_id
_entity_poly.type
_entity_poly.pdbx_seq_one_letter_code
_entity_poly.pdbx_strand_id
1 'polypeptide(L)'
;MKKAARETAAATYQIRRREIEAMIGLLQSQLDDHAREAARDPRNWGFPGDLDQISQNLRETLVFLTGDSDEEAAGRKIEKAVAARMA
;
A
#
# COMPACT_ATOMS: atom_id res chain seq x y z
N MET A 1 -17.26 36.74 -14.48
CA MET A 1 -17.47 35.44 -13.81
C MET A 1 -16.27 34.55 -14.07
N LYS A 2 -15.43 34.25 -13.06
CA LYS A 2 -14.36 33.26 -13.22
C LYS A 2 -15.03 31.90 -13.37
N LYS A 3 -15.00 31.34 -14.56
CA LYS A 3 -15.43 29.97 -14.85
C LYS A 3 -14.56 29.09 -13.96
N ALA A 4 -15.10 28.57 -12.85
CA ALA A 4 -14.45 27.50 -12.11
C ALA A 4 -14.14 26.43 -13.15
N ALA A 5 -12.86 26.18 -13.41
CA ALA A 5 -12.46 25.11 -14.31
C ALA A 5 -13.01 23.83 -13.69
N ARG A 6 -14.09 23.31 -14.29
CA ARG A 6 -14.76 22.10 -13.83
C ARG A 6 -13.69 21.01 -13.86
N GLU A 7 -13.27 20.52 -12.70
CA GLU A 7 -12.27 19.45 -12.61
C GLU A 7 -12.72 18.31 -13.53
N THR A 8 -11.85 17.94 -14.46
CA THR A 8 -12.12 16.84 -15.38
C THR A 8 -11.82 15.53 -14.67
N ALA A 9 -12.48 14.44 -15.05
CA ALA A 9 -12.15 13.12 -14.54
C ALA A 9 -10.66 12.79 -14.71
N ALA A 10 -10.03 13.24 -15.81
CA ALA A 10 -8.60 13.11 -16.04
C ALA A 10 -7.75 13.89 -15.02
N ALA A 11 -8.11 15.14 -14.72
CA ALA A 11 -7.42 15.95 -13.72
C ALA A 11 -7.56 15.32 -12.32
N THR A 12 -8.77 14.92 -11.93
CA THR A 12 -9.03 14.24 -10.66
C THR A 12 -8.24 12.94 -10.56
N TYR A 13 -8.22 12.11 -11.62
CA TYR A 13 -7.42 10.88 -11.65
C TYR A 13 -5.93 11.16 -11.40
N GLN A 14 -5.36 12.16 -12.07
CA GLN A 14 -3.94 12.52 -11.89
C GLN A 14 -3.64 12.99 -10.46
N ILE A 15 -4.55 13.74 -9.83
CA ILE A 15 -4.42 14.16 -8.44
C ILE A 15 -4.43 12.92 -7.52
N ARG A 16 -5.43 12.03 -7.66
CA ARG A 16 -5.53 10.82 -6.82
C ARG A 16 -4.34 9.90 -6.99
N ARG A 17 -3.85 9.73 -8.22
CA ARG A 17 -2.63 8.96 -8.48
C ARG A 17 -1.43 9.53 -7.73
N ARG A 18 -1.21 10.86 -7.79
CA ARG A 18 -0.11 11.53 -7.07
C ARG A 18 -0.25 11.43 -5.56
N GLU A 19 -1.47 11.51 -5.03
CA GLU A 19 -1.73 11.30 -3.60
C GLU A 19 -1.32 9.89 -3.16
N ILE A 20 -1.68 8.86 -3.95
CA ILE A 20 -1.27 7.47 -3.68
C ILE A 20 0.25 7.31 -3.76
N GLU A 21 0.89 7.89 -4.77
CA GLU A 21 2.36 7.88 -4.89
C GLU A 21 3.03 8.53 -3.67
N ALA A 22 2.48 9.64 -3.16
CA ALA A 22 2.96 10.30 -1.95
C ALA A 22 2.74 9.44 -0.69
N MET A 23 1.58 8.78 -0.55
CA MET A 23 1.30 7.87 0.57
C MET A 23 2.25 6.68 0.58
N ILE A 24 2.59 6.11 -0.58
CA ILE A 24 3.57 5.03 -0.69
C ILE A 24 4.95 5.50 -0.24
N GLY A 25 5.38 6.70 -0.66
CA GLY A 25 6.66 7.27 -0.21
C GLY A 25 6.70 7.50 1.31
N LEU A 26 5.59 7.98 1.90
CA LEU A 26 5.48 8.15 3.35
C LEU A 26 5.52 6.80 4.07
N LEU A 27 4.81 5.78 3.57
CA LEU A 27 4.84 4.43 4.12
C LEU A 27 6.26 3.86 4.15
N GLN A 28 7.04 4.04 3.08
CA GLN A 28 8.44 3.60 3.04
C GLN A 28 9.27 4.28 4.13
N SER A 29 9.15 5.60 4.29
CA SER A 29 9.84 6.33 5.36
C SER A 29 9.44 5.84 6.76
N GLN A 30 8.16 5.55 6.98
CA GLN A 30 7.67 5.05 8.26
C GLN A 30 8.16 3.63 8.56
N LEU A 31 8.29 2.78 7.54
CA LEU A 31 8.88 1.44 7.70
C LEU A 31 10.36 1.51 8.11
N ASP A 32 11.12 2.48 7.60
CA ASP A 32 12.50 2.70 8.03
C ASP A 32 12.60 3.11 9.51
N ASP A 33 11.71 3.99 9.95
CA ASP A 33 11.67 4.42 11.36
C ASP A 33 11.19 3.28 12.27
N HIS A 34 10.17 2.54 11.84
CA HIS A 34 9.71 1.33 12.52
C HIS A 34 10.83 0.29 12.66
N ALA A 35 11.65 0.09 11.63
CA ALA A 35 12.82 -0.78 11.71
C ALA A 35 13.86 -0.30 12.72
N ARG A 36 14.10 1.03 12.80
CA ARG A 36 14.98 1.63 13.82
C ARG A 36 14.46 1.42 15.23
N GLU A 37 13.14 1.48 15.44
CA GLU A 37 12.51 1.23 16.74
C GLU A 37 12.54 -0.25 17.12
N ALA A 38 12.22 -1.15 16.19
CA ALA A 38 12.29 -2.59 16.39
C ALA A 38 13.70 -3.06 16.79
N ALA A 39 14.73 -2.44 16.21
CA ALA A 39 16.13 -2.73 16.57
C ALA A 39 16.49 -2.34 18.02
N ARG A 40 15.75 -1.40 18.64
CA ARG A 40 15.96 -0.98 20.03
C ARG A 40 15.33 -1.92 21.05
N ASP A 41 14.28 -2.65 20.66
CA ASP A 41 13.66 -3.69 21.49
C ASP A 41 13.34 -4.95 20.67
N PRO A 42 14.35 -5.81 20.43
CA PRO A 42 14.18 -7.02 19.61
C PRO A 42 13.24 -8.07 20.19
N ARG A 43 12.79 -7.92 21.44
CA ARG A 43 11.86 -8.86 22.10
C ARG A 43 10.41 -8.39 22.04
N ASN A 44 10.16 -7.18 21.54
CA ASN A 44 8.82 -6.65 21.37
C ASN A 44 8.16 -7.29 20.14
N TRP A 45 7.18 -8.16 20.40
CA TRP A 45 6.37 -8.82 19.37
C TRP A 45 5.35 -7.90 18.70
N GLY A 46 5.18 -6.67 19.18
CA GLY A 46 4.35 -5.65 18.54
C GLY A 46 4.84 -5.32 17.13
N PHE A 47 6.14 -5.11 16.94
CA PHE A 47 6.72 -4.75 15.63
C PHE A 47 6.43 -5.76 14.51
N PRO A 48 6.68 -7.08 14.66
CA PRO A 48 6.28 -8.04 13.63
C PRO A 48 4.75 -8.13 13.46
N GLY A 49 3.96 -7.93 14.52
CA GLY A 49 2.49 -7.87 14.43
C GLY A 49 1.98 -6.68 13.61
N ASP A 50 2.57 -5.49 13.81
CA ASP A 50 2.25 -4.28 13.05
C ASP A 50 2.55 -4.50 11.56
N LEU A 51 3.70 -5.12 11.24
CA LEU A 51 4.07 -5.46 9.86
C LEU A 51 3.13 -6.48 9.22
N ASP A 52 2.60 -7.44 9.99
CA ASP A 52 1.59 -8.39 9.49
C ASP A 52 0.30 -7.66 9.09
N GLN A 53 -0.21 -6.77 9.95
CA GLN A 53 -1.39 -5.97 9.64
C GLN A 53 -1.19 -5.06 8.43
N ILE A 54 -0.03 -4.39 8.34
CA ILE A 54 0.30 -3.54 7.17
C ILE A 54 0.35 -4.38 5.89
N SER A 55 0.97 -5.56 5.94
CA SER A 55 1.04 -6.51 4.82
C SER A 55 -0.36 -6.95 4.36
N GLN A 56 -1.28 -7.26 5.29
CA GLN A 56 -2.66 -7.63 4.98
C GLN A 56 -3.40 -6.49 4.25
N ASN A 57 -3.33 -5.26 4.78
CA ASN A 57 -3.98 -4.09 4.17
C ASN A 57 -3.46 -3.80 2.74
N LEU A 58 -2.15 -3.97 2.52
CA LEU A 58 -1.57 -3.81 1.18
C LEU A 58 -2.04 -4.91 0.22
N ARG A 59 -2.21 -6.15 0.69
CA ARG A 59 -2.74 -7.25 -0.14
C ARG A 59 -4.18 -6.98 -0.54
N GLU A 60 -5.03 -6.55 0.39
CA GLU A 60 -6.41 -6.15 0.08
C GLU A 60 -6.47 -5.03 -0.96
N THR A 61 -5.60 -4.02 -0.82
CA THR A 61 -5.46 -2.94 -1.80
C THR A 61 -5.07 -3.47 -3.18
N LEU A 62 -4.13 -4.43 -3.24
CA LEU A 62 -3.72 -5.06 -4.49
C LEU A 62 -4.82 -5.93 -5.10
N VAL A 63 -5.58 -6.67 -4.29
CA VAL A 63 -6.74 -7.46 -4.75
C VAL A 63 -7.76 -6.53 -5.41
N PHE A 64 -8.11 -5.43 -4.74
CA PHE A 64 -9.02 -4.43 -5.28
C PHE A 64 -8.55 -3.89 -6.64
N LEU A 65 -7.25 -3.62 -6.80
CA LEU A 65 -6.68 -3.13 -8.06
C LEU A 65 -6.77 -4.13 -9.21
N THR A 66 -6.89 -5.44 -8.95
CA THR A 66 -7.02 -6.43 -10.02
C THR A 66 -8.37 -6.37 -10.73
N GLY A 67 -9.42 -5.90 -10.02
CA GLY A 67 -10.80 -5.94 -10.52
C GLY A 67 -11.33 -7.36 -10.79
N ASP A 68 -10.64 -8.39 -10.29
CA ASP A 68 -11.04 -9.80 -10.43
C ASP A 68 -12.24 -10.08 -9.54
N SER A 69 -13.28 -10.74 -10.06
CA SER A 69 -14.45 -11.13 -9.28
C SER A 69 -14.16 -12.28 -8.32
N ASP A 70 -13.09 -13.02 -8.54
CA ASP A 70 -12.59 -14.08 -7.65
C ASP A 70 -11.42 -13.53 -6.82
N GLU A 71 -11.77 -12.89 -5.69
CA GLU A 71 -10.81 -12.28 -4.76
C GLU A 71 -9.81 -13.30 -4.20
N GLU A 72 -10.23 -14.56 -4.02
CA GLU A 72 -9.38 -15.62 -3.49
C GLU A 72 -8.30 -16.01 -4.52
N ALA A 73 -8.68 -16.16 -5.79
CA ALA A 73 -7.74 -16.38 -6.87
C ALA A 73 -6.79 -15.19 -7.06
N ALA A 74 -7.28 -13.96 -6.93
CA ALA A 74 -6.44 -12.76 -6.97
C ALA A 74 -5.42 -12.73 -5.82
N GLY A 75 -5.86 -13.04 -4.59
CA GLY A 75 -5.01 -13.14 -3.41
C GLY A 75 -3.85 -14.12 -3.62
N ARG A 76 -4.13 -15.34 -4.10
CA ARG A 76 -3.09 -16.33 -4.42
C ARG A 76 -2.09 -15.85 -5.48
N LYS A 77 -2.57 -15.16 -6.53
CA LYS A 77 -1.69 -14.58 -7.56
C LYS A 77 -0.78 -13.52 -6.96
N ILE A 78 -1.32 -12.66 -6.09
CA ILE A 78 -0.57 -11.61 -5.39
C ILE A 78 0.48 -12.23 -4.45
N GLU A 79 0.11 -13.24 -3.66
CA GLU A 79 1.04 -13.97 -2.79
C GLU A 79 2.22 -14.53 -3.57
N LYS A 80 1.95 -15.20 -4.69
CA LYS A 80 2.98 -15.73 -5.58
C LYS A 80 3.85 -14.61 -6.15
N ALA A 81 3.24 -13.49 -6.56
CA ALA A 81 3.95 -12.35 -7.13
C ALA A 81 4.84 -11.61 -6.11
N VAL A 82 4.42 -11.57 -4.83
CA VAL A 82 5.21 -11.03 -3.72
C VAL A 82 6.36 -11.98 -3.41
N ALA A 83 6.10 -13.28 -3.25
CA ALA A 83 7.13 -14.28 -2.97
C ALA A 83 8.23 -14.28 -4.07
N ALA A 84 7.84 -14.17 -5.34
CA ALA A 84 8.78 -14.08 -6.46
C ALA A 84 9.64 -12.80 -6.46
N ARG A 85 9.19 -11.72 -5.81
CA ARG A 85 9.95 -10.47 -5.68
C ARG A 85 10.87 -10.46 -4.45
N MET A 86 10.65 -11.38 -3.51
CA MET A 86 11.45 -11.52 -2.29
C MET A 86 12.60 -12.53 -2.45
N ALA A 87 12.56 -13.37 -3.47
CA ALA A 87 13.59 -14.36 -3.81
C ALA A 87 14.76 -13.72 -4.58
#